data_AF-A0A9D9C8T0-F1
#
_entry.id   AF-A0A9D9C8T0-F1
#
_cell.length_a   1.000
_cell.length_b   1.000
_cell.length_c   1.000
_cell.angle_alpha   90.00
_cell.angle_beta   90.00
_cell.angle_gamma   90.00
#
_symmetry.space_group_name_H-M   'P 1'
#
loop_
_entity.id
_entity.type
_entity.pdbx_description
1 polymer ?
#
loop_
_entity_poly.entity_id
_entity_poly.type
_entity_poly.pdbx_seq_one_letter_code
_entity_poly.pdbx_strand_id
1 'polypeptide(L)' 'METINWSDLSFSYIPTDYNVRCYWRNGEWGELEVSSSEYIPMHMAATCLHYGQEAFEGLKAFKG' A
#
# COMPACT_ATOMS: atom_id res chain seq x y z
N MET A 1 10.13 -17.56 6.68
CA MET A 1 9.50 -16.68 7.68
C MET A 1 10.63 -16.09 8.50
N GLU A 2 10.91 -14.80 8.31
CA GLU A 2 11.85 -14.12 9.20
C GLU A 2 11.23 -14.05 10.60
N THR A 3 12.05 -14.30 11.62
CA THR A 3 11.60 -14.25 13.01
C THR A 3 11.50 -12.78 13.43
N ILE A 4 10.27 -12.27 13.60
CA ILE A 4 10.03 -10.91 14.09
C ILE A 4 10.32 -10.85 15.60
N ASN A 5 11.21 -9.95 16.03
CA ASN A 5 11.36 -9.63 17.45
C ASN A 5 10.27 -8.63 17.90
N TRP A 6 9.24 -9.15 18.54
CA TRP A 6 8.09 -8.34 18.97
C TRP A 6 8.39 -7.30 20.05
N SER A 7 9.44 -7.48 20.86
CA SER A 7 9.80 -6.49 21.89
C SER A 7 10.35 -5.20 21.30
N ASP A 8 10.95 -5.29 20.12
CA ASP A 8 11.69 -4.20 19.48
C ASP A 8 10.95 -3.65 18.25
N LEU A 9 9.65 -3.96 18.12
CA LEU A 9 8.85 -3.54 16.99
C LEU A 9 8.71 -2.01 16.97
N SER A 10 9.34 -1.38 15.99
CA SER A 10 9.31 0.07 15.80
C SER A 10 8.18 0.52 14.87
N PHE A 11 7.87 1.82 14.87
CA PHE A 11 7.01 2.42 13.85
C PHE A 11 7.85 2.72 12.59
N SER A 12 8.12 1.67 11.81
CA SER A 12 8.85 1.75 10.55
C SER A 12 8.20 0.87 9.49
N TYR A 13 8.53 1.11 8.22
CA TYR A 13 8.06 0.25 7.14
C TYR A 13 8.77 -1.09 7.23
N ILE A 14 7.99 -2.15 7.37
CA ILE A 14 8.43 -3.54 7.29
C ILE A 14 7.63 -4.18 6.16
N PRO A 15 8.26 -4.64 5.07
CA PRO A 15 7.57 -5.30 3.98
C PRO A 15 6.71 -6.47 4.50
N THR A 16 5.46 -6.52 4.06
CA THR A 16 4.56 -7.65 4.30
C THR A 16 4.38 -8.43 3.00
N ASP A 17 3.85 -9.65 3.08
CA ASP A 17 3.78 -10.54 1.93
C ASP A 17 2.97 -9.96 0.75
N TYR A 18 1.94 -9.15 1.04
CA TYR A 18 1.02 -8.65 0.03
C TYR A 18 0.44 -7.25 0.35
N ASN A 19 0.06 -6.53 -0.71
CA ASN A 19 -0.81 -5.36 -0.69
C ASN A 19 -2.02 -5.54 -1.62
N VAL A 20 -3.09 -4.80 -1.34
CA VAL A 20 -4.30 -4.76 -2.16
C VAL A 20 -4.26 -3.51 -3.03
N ARG A 21 -4.62 -3.66 -4.32
CA ARG A 21 -4.65 -2.59 -5.32
C ARG A 21 -6.01 -2.55 -5.99
N CYS A 22 -6.41 -1.38 -6.42
CA CYS A 22 -7.60 -1.17 -7.23
C CYS A 22 -7.38 0.02 -8.16
N TYR A 23 -7.80 -0.11 -9.42
CA TYR A 23 -7.60 0.92 -10.44
C TYR A 23 -8.93 1.55 -10.83
N TRP A 24 -8.97 2.89 -10.84
CA TRP A 24 -10.07 3.65 -11.42
C TRP A 24 -9.79 3.93 -12.90
N ARG A 25 -10.65 3.44 -13.80
CA ARG A 25 -10.53 3.66 -15.25
C ARG A 25 -11.92 3.81 -15.85
N ASN A 26 -12.05 4.69 -16.84
CA ASN A 26 -13.31 4.88 -17.60
C ASN A 26 -14.56 5.15 -16.75
N GLY A 27 -14.42 5.76 -15.57
CA GLY A 27 -15.55 6.11 -14.72
C GLY A 27 -16.01 5.00 -13.78
N GLU A 28 -15.22 3.93 -13.61
CA GLU A 28 -15.53 2.83 -12.69
C GLU A 28 -14.28 2.31 -11.95
N TRP A 29 -14.51 1.72 -10.77
CA TRP A 29 -13.49 0.99 -10.02
C TRP A 29 -13.40 -0.43 -10.57
N GLY A 30 -12.18 -0.89 -10.83
CA GLY A 30 -11.90 -2.26 -11.23
C GLY A 30 -12.01 -3.25 -10.07
N GLU A 31 -11.66 -4.50 -10.36
CA GLU A 31 -11.57 -5.55 -9.35
C GLU A 31 -10.40 -5.31 -8.38
N LEU A 32 -10.52 -5.87 -7.18
CA LEU A 32 -9.42 -5.86 -6.21
C LEU A 32 -8.33 -6.83 -6.65
N GLU A 33 -7.10 -6.36 -6.68
CA GLU A 33 -5.92 -7.13 -7.01
C GLU A 33 -5.04 -7.31 -5.77
N VAL A 34 -4.48 -8.50 -5.60
CA VAL A 34 -3.46 -8.78 -4.58
C VAL A 34 -2.09 -8.81 -5.26
N SER A 35 -1.14 -8.04 -4.74
CA SER A 35 0.21 -7.93 -5.29
C SER A 35 1.26 -8.16 -4.20
N SER A 36 2.31 -8.91 -4.52
CA SER A 36 3.50 -9.08 -3.67
C SER A 36 4.59 -8.03 -3.93
N SER A 37 4.48 -7.24 -5.00
CA SER A 37 5.43 -6.16 -5.27
C SER A 37 5.18 -4.96 -4.35
N GLU A 38 6.26 -4.43 -3.76
CA GLU A 38 6.24 -3.17 -3.01
C GLU A 38 6.33 -1.92 -3.91
N TYR A 39 6.61 -2.10 -5.20
CA TYR A 39 6.70 -1.01 -6.17
C TYR A 39 5.39 -0.84 -6.95
N ILE A 40 5.00 0.42 -7.16
CA ILE A 40 3.85 0.80 -7.99
C ILE A 40 4.39 1.44 -9.28
N PRO A 41 4.21 0.81 -10.45
CA PRO A 41 4.57 1.43 -11.72
C PRO A 41 3.63 2.61 -12.00
N MET A 42 4.20 3.78 -12.28
CA MET A 42 3.44 5.00 -12.47
C MET A 42 4.05 5.85 -13.60
N HIS A 43 3.20 6.52 -14.37
CA HIS A 43 3.66 7.45 -15.39
C HIS A 43 4.35 8.65 -14.71
N MET A 44 5.48 9.12 -15.26
CA MET A 44 6.28 10.19 -14.64
C MET A 44 5.50 11.51 -14.43
N ALA A 45 4.42 11.73 -15.19
CA ALA A 45 3.57 12.91 -15.07
C ALA A 45 2.30 12.71 -14.19
N ALA A 46 2.25 11.67 -13.35
CA ALA A 46 1.10 11.43 -12.48
C ALA A 46 0.87 12.59 -11.51
N THR A 47 -0.39 13.02 -11.35
CA THR A 47 -0.75 14.23 -10.60
C THR A 47 -0.41 14.15 -9.11
N CYS A 48 -0.37 12.96 -8.50
CA CYS A 48 0.09 12.80 -7.12
C CYS A 48 1.57 13.24 -6.95
N LEU A 49 2.42 13.00 -7.95
CA LEU A 49 3.85 13.34 -7.90
C LEU A 49 4.14 14.83 -8.06
N HIS A 50 3.27 15.56 -8.78
CA HIS A 50 3.51 16.97 -9.14
C HIS A 50 2.59 17.95 -8.41
N TYR A 51 1.38 17.51 -8.05
CA TYR A 51 0.31 18.37 -7.56
C TYR A 51 -0.37 17.81 -6.30
N GLY A 52 0.18 16.78 -5.67
CA GLY A 52 -0.30 16.25 -4.38
C GLY A 52 -1.75 15.74 -4.41
N GLN A 53 -2.23 15.31 -5.58
CA GLN A 53 -3.57 14.72 -5.71
C GLN A 53 -3.57 13.28 -5.15
N GLU A 54 -3.49 13.16 -3.84
CA GLU A 54 -3.43 11.90 -3.10
C GLU A 54 -4.07 12.05 -1.71
N ALA A 55 -4.52 10.93 -1.15
CA ALA A 55 -5.10 10.84 0.18
C ALA A 55 -4.75 9.48 0.80
N PHE A 56 -4.66 9.42 2.14
CA PHE A 56 -4.36 8.19 2.87
C PHE A 56 -5.18 8.11 4.17
N GLU A 57 -5.26 6.91 4.73
CA GLU A 57 -5.88 6.61 6.02
C GLU A 57 -4.98 5.73 6.88
N GLY A 58 -5.28 5.67 8.19
CA GLY A 58 -4.48 4.92 9.16
C GLY A 58 -5.33 4.19 10.20
N LEU A 59 -5.33 2.85 10.16
CA LEU A 59 -6.00 1.98 11.12
C LEU A 59 -5.10 0.82 11.59
N LYS A 60 -5.49 0.13 12.67
CA LYS A 60 -4.75 -0.99 13.25
C LYS A 60 -5.64 -2.23 13.40
N ALA A 61 -5.06 -3.40 13.15
CA ALA A 61 -5.65 -4.69 13.48
C ALA A 61 -4.96 -5.29 14.71
N PHE A 62 -5.74 -5.86 15.62
CA PHE A 62 -5.23 -6.49 16.84
C PHE A 62 -5.62 -7.96 16.85
N LYS A 63 -4.67 -8.81 17.25
CA LYS A 63 -4.97 -10.19 17.60
C LYS A 63 -5.57 -10.20 19.01
N GLY A 64 -6.81 -10.66 19.14
CA GLY A 64 -7.48 -10.87 20.43
C GLY A 64 -6.93 -12.05 21.22
#